data_AF-A0A7J4V195-F1
#
_entry.id   AF-A0A7J4V195-F1
#
_cell.length_a   1.000
_cell.length_b   1.000
_cell.length_c   1.000
_cell.angle_alpha   90.00
_cell.angle_beta   90.00
_cell.angle_gamma   90.00
#
_symmetry.space_group_name_H-M   'P 1'
#
loop_
_entity.id
_entity.type
_entity.pdbx_description
1 polymer ?
#
loop_
_entity_poly.entity_id
_entity_poly.type
_entity_poly.pdbx_seq_one_letter_code
_entity_poly.pdbx_strand_id
1 'polypeptide(L)'
;MTYTQGYQSPPGMSVSVRPMTDAERQAVKTIPRPLRANAIGMSIVSMAMAIMINFVDNPVAMLMPLLFAFVGLGYAIQARKSSGSVAQALAKGTVTDVRTTPRWTGARGWEVGTFSVPRSKQLEGLLIDGAPATVSIVPEAKRVVSVNMTSFRKPVTLNAPAGFERTLVSSAPVQARWQAPTAPAQDVPPPPDGWAASACPQCGQSVSGDVMFCEKCGFRLKP
;
A
#
# COMPACT_ATOMS: atom_id res chain seq x y z
N MET A 1 -0.04 -16.88 -29.90
CA MET A 1 1.07 -15.89 -29.90
C MET A 1 0.63 -14.68 -29.11
N THR A 2 1.01 -14.61 -27.84
CA THR A 2 0.64 -13.52 -26.92
C THR A 2 1.73 -12.45 -27.03
N TYR A 3 1.41 -11.32 -27.65
CA TYR A 3 2.32 -10.18 -27.76
C TYR A 3 2.56 -9.60 -26.35
N THR A 4 3.71 -9.88 -25.76
CA THR A 4 4.25 -9.09 -24.65
C THR A 4 4.75 -7.77 -25.23
N GLN A 5 3.88 -6.78 -25.34
CA GLN A 5 4.30 -5.39 -25.52
C GLN A 5 5.10 -4.99 -24.27
N GLY A 6 6.42 -4.96 -24.42
CA GLY A 6 7.30 -4.33 -23.44
C GLY A 6 7.01 -2.83 -23.44
N TYR A 7 6.24 -2.37 -22.46
CA TYR A 7 6.12 -0.94 -22.20
C TYR A 7 7.48 -0.45 -21.70
N GLN A 8 8.28 0.13 -22.60
CA GLN A 8 9.43 0.94 -22.23
C GLN A 8 8.92 2.11 -21.40
N SER A 9 9.53 2.33 -20.23
CA SER A 9 9.22 3.48 -19.39
C SER A 9 9.41 4.76 -20.20
N PRO A 10 8.46 5.71 -20.15
CA PRO A 10 8.57 6.96 -20.90
C PRO A 10 9.83 7.74 -20.46
N PRO A 11 10.49 8.45 -21.40
CA PRO A 11 11.67 9.24 -21.09
C PRO A 11 11.36 10.28 -20.02
N GLY A 12 12.17 10.32 -18.95
CA GLY A 12 11.98 11.24 -17.81
C GLY A 12 11.15 10.68 -16.64
N MET A 13 10.75 9.40 -16.68
CA MET A 13 10.17 8.69 -15.54
C MET A 13 11.27 7.98 -14.75
N SER A 14 11.40 8.28 -13.46
CA SER A 14 12.19 7.46 -12.53
C SER A 14 11.30 6.82 -11.48
N VAL A 15 11.62 5.59 -11.11
CA VAL A 15 10.86 4.81 -10.14
C VAL A 15 11.80 4.47 -8.99
N SER A 16 11.38 4.58 -7.74
CA SER A 16 12.13 4.10 -6.59
C SER A 16 11.21 3.36 -5.62
N VAL A 17 11.75 2.45 -4.82
CA VAL A 17 10.97 1.70 -3.84
C VAL A 17 11.49 2.02 -2.46
N ARG A 18 10.60 2.44 -1.56
CA ARG A 18 10.95 2.80 -0.18
C ARG A 18 9.99 2.16 0.83
N PRO A 19 10.37 2.06 2.11
CA PRO A 19 9.44 1.67 3.16
C PRO A 19 8.26 2.66 3.26
N MET A 20 7.10 2.10 3.54
CA MET A 20 5.86 2.85 3.77
C MET A 20 5.93 3.60 5.10
N THR A 21 5.55 4.86 5.11
CA THR A 21 5.41 5.65 6.35
C THR A 21 4.16 5.24 7.14
N ASP A 22 4.09 5.59 8.42
CA ASP A 22 2.93 5.26 9.25
C ASP A 22 1.63 5.91 8.76
N ALA A 23 1.71 7.15 8.26
CA ALA A 23 0.57 7.84 7.67
C ALA A 23 0.05 7.11 6.42
N GLU A 24 0.95 6.65 5.55
CA GLU A 24 0.59 5.87 4.35
C GLU A 24 0.00 4.51 4.75
N ARG A 25 0.56 3.85 5.77
CA ARG A 25 0.04 2.58 6.30
C ARG A 25 -1.37 2.74 6.85
N GLN A 26 -1.64 3.83 7.56
CA GLN A 26 -2.98 4.16 8.04
C GLN A 26 -3.94 4.41 6.87
N ALA A 27 -3.52 5.17 5.86
CA ALA A 27 -4.32 5.45 4.67
C ALA A 27 -4.69 4.14 3.94
N VAL A 28 -3.74 3.23 3.76
CA VAL A 28 -3.96 1.92 3.11
C VAL A 28 -4.99 1.07 3.88
N LYS A 29 -4.94 1.09 5.23
CA LYS A 29 -5.94 0.39 6.07
C LYS A 29 -7.37 0.92 5.89
N THR A 30 -7.54 2.15 5.40
CA THR A 30 -8.89 2.72 5.17
C THR A 30 -9.54 2.28 3.86
N ILE A 31 -8.77 1.72 2.91
CA ILE A 31 -9.25 1.33 1.57
C ILE A 31 -10.47 0.38 1.59
N PRO A 32 -10.52 -0.69 2.39
CA PRO A 32 -11.64 -1.62 2.37
C PRO A 32 -12.89 -1.13 3.12
N ARG A 33 -12.80 -0.04 3.91
CA ARG A 33 -13.93 0.46 4.73
C ARG A 33 -15.19 0.80 3.93
N PRO A 34 -15.14 1.59 2.84
CA PRO A 34 -16.35 1.91 2.06
C PRO A 34 -16.98 0.68 1.41
N LEU A 35 -16.16 -0.28 0.94
CA LEU A 35 -16.67 -1.52 0.37
C LEU A 35 -17.40 -2.39 1.39
N ARG A 36 -16.88 -2.48 2.62
CA ARG A 36 -17.55 -3.20 3.71
C ARG A 36 -18.84 -2.53 4.14
N ALA A 37 -18.83 -1.21 4.29
CA ALA A 37 -20.04 -0.45 4.66
C ALA A 37 -21.16 -0.60 3.61
N ASN A 38 -20.80 -0.53 2.32
CA ASN A 38 -21.76 -0.72 1.23
C ASN A 38 -22.30 -2.15 1.16
N ALA A 39 -21.45 -3.17 1.39
CA ALA A 39 -21.89 -4.55 1.42
C ALA A 39 -22.89 -4.83 2.57
N ILE A 40 -22.62 -4.27 3.76
CA ILE A 40 -23.52 -4.38 4.93
C ILE A 40 -24.83 -3.64 4.66
N GLY A 41 -24.77 -2.43 4.10
CA GLY A 41 -25.98 -1.68 3.74
C GLY A 41 -26.86 -2.45 2.75
N MET A 42 -26.26 -3.03 1.71
CA MET A 42 -26.98 -3.84 0.73
C MET A 42 -27.52 -5.15 1.31
N SER A 43 -26.80 -5.81 2.23
CA SER A 43 -27.34 -7.02 2.87
C SER A 43 -28.56 -6.71 3.73
N ILE A 44 -28.57 -5.58 4.45
CA ILE A 44 -29.73 -5.14 5.25
C ILE A 44 -30.92 -4.84 4.33
N VAL A 45 -30.70 -4.13 3.22
CA VAL A 45 -31.76 -3.85 2.23
C VAL A 45 -32.31 -5.14 1.62
N SER A 46 -31.45 -6.11 1.29
CA SER A 46 -31.89 -7.41 0.77
C SER A 46 -32.72 -8.20 1.78
N MET A 47 -32.33 -8.15 3.07
CA MET A 47 -33.05 -8.82 4.15
C MET A 47 -34.42 -8.16 4.39
N ALA A 48 -34.48 -6.83 4.36
CA ALA A 48 -35.74 -6.08 4.45
C ALA A 48 -36.68 -6.40 3.27
N MET A 49 -36.15 -6.48 2.04
CA MET A 49 -36.93 -6.88 0.88
C MET A 49 -37.41 -8.33 0.99
N ALA A 50 -36.59 -9.26 1.47
CA ALA A 50 -36.97 -10.65 1.66
C ALA A 50 -38.14 -10.82 2.65
N ILE A 51 -38.17 -10.00 3.71
CA ILE A 51 -39.30 -9.97 4.66
C ILE A 51 -40.57 -9.45 3.98
N MET A 52 -40.46 -8.46 3.09
CA MET A 52 -41.61 -7.93 2.34
C MET A 52 -42.21 -8.91 1.33
N ILE A 53 -41.43 -9.88 0.81
CA ILE A 53 -41.95 -10.90 -0.13
C ILE A 53 -43.10 -11.71 0.48
N ASN A 54 -43.07 -11.96 1.79
CA ASN A 54 -44.15 -12.68 2.48
C ASN A 54 -45.51 -11.94 2.45
N PHE A 55 -45.53 -10.67 2.02
CA PHE A 55 -46.73 -9.84 1.95
C PHE A 55 -47.16 -9.50 0.52
N VAL A 56 -46.53 -10.05 -0.52
CA VAL A 56 -46.80 -9.69 -1.92
C VAL A 56 -47.14 -10.92 -2.75
N ASP A 57 -48.41 -11.02 -3.18
CA ASP A 57 -48.92 -12.12 -4.02
C ASP A 57 -48.46 -12.08 -5.49
N ASN A 58 -47.61 -11.11 -5.87
CA ASN A 58 -47.17 -10.93 -7.24
C ASN A 58 -45.85 -11.67 -7.53
N PRO A 59 -45.80 -12.62 -8.49
CA PRO A 59 -44.61 -13.39 -8.81
C PRO A 59 -43.45 -12.53 -9.36
N VAL A 60 -43.77 -11.37 -9.96
CA VAL A 60 -42.77 -10.39 -10.42
C VAL A 60 -42.01 -9.77 -9.24
N ALA A 61 -42.63 -9.65 -8.07
CA ALA A 61 -41.97 -9.11 -6.88
C ALA A 61 -40.91 -10.06 -6.29
N MET A 62 -40.97 -11.37 -6.60
CA MET A 62 -39.94 -12.34 -6.19
C MET A 62 -38.64 -12.23 -6.98
N LEU A 63 -38.67 -11.65 -8.19
CA LEU A 63 -37.51 -11.52 -9.07
C LEU A 63 -36.53 -10.43 -8.61
N MET A 64 -37.02 -9.35 -8.02
CA MET A 64 -36.21 -8.22 -7.54
C MET A 64 -35.24 -8.60 -6.41
N PRO A 65 -35.67 -9.27 -5.32
CA PRO A 65 -34.79 -9.75 -4.25
C PRO A 65 -33.64 -10.63 -4.74
N LEU A 66 -33.90 -11.46 -5.75
CA LEU A 66 -32.90 -12.34 -6.38
C LEU A 66 -31.83 -11.52 -7.12
N LEU A 67 -32.25 -10.48 -7.84
CA LEU A 67 -31.35 -9.49 -8.46
C LEU A 67 -30.49 -8.78 -7.42
N PHE A 68 -31.08 -8.32 -6.31
CA PHE A 68 -30.33 -7.69 -5.21
C PHE A 68 -29.35 -8.65 -4.54
N ALA A 69 -29.71 -9.93 -4.37
CA ALA A 69 -28.82 -10.95 -3.83
C ALA A 69 -27.59 -11.15 -4.73
N PHE A 70 -27.76 -11.23 -6.05
CA PHE A 70 -26.64 -11.33 -6.99
C PHE A 70 -25.75 -10.09 -7.01
N VAL A 71 -26.34 -8.89 -6.98
CA VAL A 71 -25.59 -7.63 -6.88
C VAL A 71 -24.80 -7.59 -5.56
N GLY A 72 -25.41 -7.98 -4.45
CA GLY A 72 -24.76 -8.10 -3.15
C GLY A 72 -23.58 -9.07 -3.15
N LEU A 73 -23.74 -10.24 -3.80
CA LEU A 73 -22.67 -11.21 -3.97
C LEU A 73 -21.50 -10.63 -4.80
N GLY A 74 -21.80 -9.90 -5.87
CA GLY A 74 -20.81 -9.21 -6.69
C GLY A 74 -19.96 -8.23 -5.85
N TYR A 75 -20.60 -7.40 -5.04
CA TYR A 75 -19.91 -6.49 -4.13
C TYR A 75 -19.08 -7.23 -3.07
N ALA A 76 -19.56 -8.34 -2.53
CA ALA A 76 -18.82 -9.15 -1.57
C ALA A 76 -17.53 -9.73 -2.18
N ILE A 77 -17.60 -10.25 -3.41
CA ILE A 77 -16.43 -10.75 -4.15
C ILE A 77 -15.43 -9.61 -4.40
N GLN A 78 -15.92 -8.44 -4.80
CA GLN A 78 -15.07 -7.27 -5.03
C GLN A 78 -14.38 -6.80 -3.74
N ALA A 79 -15.12 -6.75 -2.62
CA ALA A 79 -14.58 -6.40 -1.31
C ALA A 79 -13.51 -7.39 -0.83
N ARG A 80 -13.71 -8.70 -1.10
CA ARG A 80 -12.72 -9.74 -0.79
C ARG A 80 -11.44 -9.56 -1.59
N LYS A 81 -11.56 -9.33 -2.91
CA LYS A 81 -10.40 -9.07 -3.78
C LYS A 81 -9.62 -7.82 -3.33
N SER A 82 -10.32 -6.72 -3.05
CA SER A 82 -9.67 -5.48 -2.57
C SER A 82 -9.04 -5.64 -1.19
N SER A 83 -9.61 -6.48 -0.33
CA SER A 83 -9.03 -6.76 0.99
C SER A 83 -7.74 -7.57 0.86
N GLY A 84 -7.71 -8.54 -0.05
CA GLY A 84 -6.51 -9.33 -0.35
C GLY A 84 -5.37 -8.46 -0.88
N SER A 85 -5.64 -7.58 -1.84
CA SER A 85 -4.63 -6.65 -2.38
C SER A 85 -4.09 -5.68 -1.32
N VAL A 86 -4.97 -5.20 -0.42
CA VAL A 86 -4.57 -4.33 0.70
C VAL A 86 -3.73 -5.08 1.73
N ALA A 87 -4.09 -6.33 2.06
CA ALA A 87 -3.30 -7.16 2.96
C ALA A 87 -1.90 -7.44 2.39
N GLN A 88 -1.82 -7.74 1.08
CA GLN A 88 -0.56 -7.94 0.38
C GLN A 88 0.31 -6.68 0.39
N ALA A 89 -0.28 -5.51 0.16
CA ALA A 89 0.42 -4.23 0.25
C ALA A 89 0.97 -3.95 1.66
N LEU A 90 0.16 -4.21 2.70
CA LEU A 90 0.58 -4.03 4.09
C LEU A 90 1.65 -5.03 4.52
N ALA A 91 1.60 -6.26 4.01
CA ALA A 91 2.62 -7.29 4.25
C ALA A 91 3.95 -6.94 3.57
N LYS A 92 3.89 -6.41 2.34
CA LYS A 92 5.09 -5.94 1.62
C LYS A 92 5.70 -4.71 2.30
N GLY A 93 4.87 -3.82 2.84
CA GLY A 93 5.32 -2.68 3.64
C GLY A 93 6.11 -1.63 2.86
N THR A 94 6.11 -1.68 1.53
CA THR A 94 6.81 -0.75 0.65
C THR A 94 5.85 0.07 -0.19
N VAL A 95 6.29 1.26 -0.57
CA VAL A 95 5.64 2.16 -1.52
C VAL A 95 6.57 2.37 -2.70
N THR A 96 5.99 2.48 -3.89
CA THR A 96 6.73 2.78 -5.11
C THR A 96 6.55 4.26 -5.41
N ASP A 97 7.65 5.01 -5.37
CA ASP A 97 7.67 6.42 -5.74
C ASP A 97 7.95 6.53 -7.24
N VAL A 98 7.09 7.25 -7.94
CA VAL A 98 7.20 7.49 -9.38
C VAL A 98 7.41 8.98 -9.57
N ARG A 99 8.60 9.36 -10.03
CA ARG A 99 8.92 10.74 -10.38
C ARG A 99 8.77 10.93 -11.87
N THR A 100 7.87 11.82 -12.27
CA THR A 100 7.60 12.13 -13.69
C THR A 100 6.93 13.50 -13.80
N THR A 101 6.75 14.00 -15.02
CA THR A 101 5.96 15.20 -15.30
C THR A 101 4.52 14.77 -15.61
N PRO A 102 3.58 14.99 -14.68
CA PRO A 102 2.19 14.61 -14.89
C PRO A 102 1.58 15.55 -15.94
N ARG A 103 0.72 14.99 -16.78
CA ARG A 103 0.00 15.74 -17.82
C ARG A 103 -1.49 15.73 -17.55
N TRP A 104 -2.14 16.87 -17.64
CA TRP A 104 -3.60 16.93 -17.54
C TRP A 104 -4.25 16.56 -18.88
N THR A 105 -5.17 15.59 -18.85
CA THR A 105 -5.86 15.09 -20.07
C THR A 105 -7.38 15.30 -20.05
N GLY A 106 -7.87 16.17 -19.16
CA GLY A 106 -9.28 16.48 -19.04
C GLY A 106 -10.08 15.27 -18.53
N ALA A 107 -10.83 14.62 -19.42
CA ALA A 107 -11.76 13.54 -19.08
C ALA A 107 -11.08 12.29 -18.49
N ARG A 108 -9.84 12.00 -18.88
CA ARG A 108 -9.07 10.85 -18.36
C ARG A 108 -8.32 11.15 -17.05
N GLY A 109 -8.28 12.42 -16.64
CA GLY A 109 -7.60 12.88 -15.43
C GLY A 109 -6.12 13.20 -15.66
N TRP A 110 -5.30 12.93 -14.65
CA TRP A 110 -3.84 13.11 -14.69
C TRP A 110 -3.17 11.88 -15.28
N GLU A 111 -2.39 12.04 -16.34
CA GLU A 111 -1.50 11.00 -16.85
C GLU A 111 -0.13 11.10 -16.18
N VAL A 112 0.33 10.00 -15.59
CA VAL A 112 1.56 9.90 -14.80
C VAL A 112 2.38 8.74 -15.38
N GLY A 113 3.02 9.00 -16.51
CA GLY A 113 3.79 8.00 -17.24
C GLY A 113 2.94 6.82 -17.73
N THR A 114 2.99 5.69 -17.03
CA THR A 114 2.35 4.43 -17.43
C THR A 114 0.94 4.22 -16.84
N PHE A 115 0.48 5.11 -15.98
CA PHE A 115 -0.85 5.05 -15.37
C PHE A 115 -1.53 6.41 -15.37
N SER A 116 -2.85 6.43 -15.21
CA SER A 116 -3.64 7.64 -15.04
C SER A 116 -4.34 7.68 -13.69
N VAL A 117 -4.58 8.88 -13.19
CA VAL A 117 -5.24 9.13 -11.91
C VAL A 117 -6.44 10.04 -12.20
N PRO A 118 -7.68 9.60 -11.90
CA PRO A 118 -8.86 10.42 -12.15
C PRO A 118 -8.83 11.69 -11.30
N ARG A 119 -9.60 12.69 -11.71
CA ARG A 119 -9.74 13.94 -10.96
C ARG A 119 -10.23 13.65 -9.54
N SER A 120 -9.50 14.14 -8.55
CA SER A 120 -9.87 14.06 -7.14
C SER A 120 -9.55 15.38 -6.47
N LYS A 121 -10.41 15.81 -5.52
CA LYS A 121 -10.17 16.99 -4.69
C LYS A 121 -8.86 16.90 -3.90
N GLN A 122 -8.35 15.69 -3.66
CA GLN A 122 -7.09 15.49 -2.95
C GLN A 122 -5.85 15.75 -3.81
N LEU A 123 -6.00 15.78 -5.14
CA LEU A 123 -4.90 16.05 -6.08
C LEU A 123 -4.84 17.52 -6.48
N GLU A 124 -5.85 18.30 -6.11
CA GLU A 124 -5.97 19.71 -6.45
C GLU A 124 -4.84 20.50 -5.80
N GLY A 125 -4.05 21.20 -6.63
CA GLY A 125 -2.86 21.94 -6.19
C GLY A 125 -1.61 21.09 -5.91
N LEU A 126 -1.69 19.75 -5.94
CA LEU A 126 -0.54 18.87 -5.74
C LEU A 126 0.10 18.39 -7.04
N LEU A 127 -0.71 18.23 -8.09
CA LEU A 127 -0.24 17.97 -9.45
C LEU A 127 -0.44 19.24 -10.28
N ILE A 128 0.61 19.64 -10.98
CA ILE A 128 0.64 20.79 -11.87
C ILE A 128 1.09 20.28 -13.24
N ASP A 129 0.38 20.69 -14.29
CA ASP A 129 0.65 20.26 -15.66
C ASP A 129 2.07 20.66 -16.08
N GLY A 130 2.87 19.67 -16.50
CA GLY A 130 4.25 19.87 -16.93
C GLY A 130 5.28 20.08 -15.82
N ALA A 131 4.89 20.18 -14.55
CA ALA A 131 5.84 20.31 -13.43
C ALA A 131 6.26 18.93 -12.89
N PRO A 132 7.54 18.71 -12.56
CA PRO A 132 7.97 17.42 -12.02
C PRO A 132 7.29 17.14 -10.68
N ALA A 133 6.65 15.97 -10.57
CA ALA A 133 5.98 15.51 -9.36
C ALA A 133 6.44 14.11 -8.98
N THR A 134 6.46 13.83 -7.68
CA THR A 134 6.72 12.50 -7.12
C THR A 134 5.40 11.91 -6.64
N VAL A 135 4.95 10.84 -7.28
CA VAL A 135 3.70 10.16 -6.98
C VAL A 135 4.01 8.83 -6.31
N SER A 136 3.64 8.72 -5.03
CA SER A 136 3.84 7.52 -4.24
C SER A 136 2.62 6.62 -4.35
N ILE A 137 2.83 5.41 -4.86
CA ILE A 137 1.78 4.44 -5.15
C ILE A 137 2.00 3.12 -4.45
N VAL A 138 0.89 2.42 -4.23
CA VAL A 138 0.84 1.02 -3.80
C VAL A 138 0.36 0.21 -5.00
N PRO A 139 1.28 -0.39 -5.78
CA PRO A 139 0.94 -1.07 -7.03
C PRO A 139 -0.10 -2.18 -6.83
N GLU A 140 0.05 -2.97 -5.76
CA GLU A 140 -0.81 -4.12 -5.47
C GLU A 140 -2.26 -3.70 -5.25
N ALA A 141 -2.47 -2.55 -4.59
CA ALA A 141 -3.80 -2.02 -4.29
C ALA A 141 -4.34 -1.10 -5.39
N LYS A 142 -3.54 -0.77 -6.42
CA LYS A 142 -3.83 0.24 -7.45
C LYS A 142 -4.29 1.56 -6.81
N ARG A 143 -3.52 2.06 -5.85
CA ARG A 143 -3.80 3.32 -5.16
C ARG A 143 -2.61 4.26 -5.13
N VAL A 144 -2.90 5.55 -5.26
CA VAL A 144 -1.99 6.63 -4.90
C VAL A 144 -2.19 6.95 -3.42
N VAL A 145 -1.09 6.97 -2.66
CA VAL A 145 -1.11 7.21 -1.21
C VAL A 145 -0.54 8.58 -0.83
N SER A 146 0.39 9.11 -1.61
CA SER A 146 0.90 10.47 -1.42
C SER A 146 1.40 11.07 -2.74
N VAL A 147 1.42 12.39 -2.82
CA VAL A 147 2.00 13.16 -3.93
C VAL A 147 2.90 14.24 -3.33
N ASN A 148 4.12 14.37 -3.83
CA ASN A 148 5.12 15.33 -3.34
C ASN A 148 5.23 15.28 -1.81
N MET A 149 5.35 14.06 -1.25
CA MET A 149 5.40 13.78 0.20
C MET A 149 4.13 14.12 0.99
N THR A 150 3.08 14.62 0.34
CA THR A 150 1.79 14.93 0.99
C THR A 150 0.91 13.70 1.01
N SER A 151 0.74 13.09 2.19
CA SER A 151 -0.06 11.87 2.36
C SER A 151 -1.56 12.12 2.29
N PHE A 152 -2.27 11.22 1.65
CA PHE A 152 -3.72 11.27 1.51
C PHE A 152 -4.44 10.59 2.68
N ARG A 153 -5.49 11.24 3.19
CA ARG A 153 -6.42 10.58 4.13
C ARG A 153 -7.22 9.47 3.47
N LYS A 154 -7.53 9.60 2.17
CA LYS A 154 -8.27 8.59 1.39
C LYS A 154 -7.49 8.28 0.11
N PRO A 155 -6.85 7.10 0.01
CA PRO A 155 -6.06 6.77 -1.17
C PRO A 155 -6.86 6.87 -2.48
N VAL A 156 -6.29 7.53 -3.48
CA VAL A 156 -6.94 7.76 -4.77
C VAL A 156 -6.77 6.52 -5.66
N THR A 157 -7.82 6.11 -6.38
CA THR A 157 -7.71 5.06 -7.41
C THR A 157 -6.71 5.46 -8.48
N LEU A 158 -5.88 4.54 -8.95
CA LEU A 158 -5.17 4.71 -10.23
C LEU A 158 -5.74 3.74 -11.26
N ASN A 159 -5.78 4.20 -12.50
CA ASN A 159 -6.13 3.41 -13.67
C ASN A 159 -4.82 3.02 -14.38
N ALA A 160 -4.56 1.73 -14.47
CA ALA A 160 -3.36 1.22 -15.11
C ALA A 160 -3.66 -0.07 -15.86
N PRO A 161 -2.94 -0.34 -16.97
CA PRO A 161 -3.09 -1.58 -17.71
C PRO A 161 -2.73 -2.80 -16.86
N ALA A 162 -3.19 -3.98 -17.27
CA ALA A 162 -2.83 -5.22 -16.58
C ALA A 162 -1.33 -5.45 -16.64
N GLY A 163 -0.70 -5.75 -15.50
CA GLY A 163 0.74 -6.04 -15.42
C GLY A 163 1.65 -4.82 -15.32
N PHE A 164 1.11 -3.60 -15.21
CA PHE A 164 1.91 -2.38 -15.02
C PHE A 164 2.81 -2.45 -13.77
N GLU A 165 2.43 -3.25 -12.78
CA GLU A 165 3.19 -3.47 -11.56
C GLU A 165 4.57 -4.06 -11.90
N ARG A 166 4.65 -4.93 -12.91
CA ARG A 166 5.92 -5.51 -13.40
C ARG A 166 6.77 -4.46 -14.10
N THR A 167 6.16 -3.58 -14.88
CA THR A 167 6.85 -2.47 -15.55
C THR A 167 7.51 -1.56 -14.52
N LEU A 168 6.78 -1.19 -13.47
CA LEU A 168 7.30 -0.36 -12.38
C LEU A 168 8.50 -1.03 -11.68
N VAL A 169 8.38 -2.31 -11.33
CA VAL A 169 9.46 -3.06 -10.69
C VAL A 169 10.68 -3.21 -11.60
N SER A 170 10.48 -3.43 -12.90
CA SER A 170 11.58 -3.53 -13.88
C SER A 170 12.30 -2.20 -14.13
N SER A 171 11.60 -1.08 -13.93
CA SER A 171 12.10 0.27 -14.16
C SER A 171 12.66 0.95 -12.91
N ALA A 172 12.40 0.39 -11.72
CA ALA A 172 13.08 0.82 -10.52
C ALA A 172 14.56 0.45 -10.67
N PRO A 173 15.51 1.39 -10.47
CA PRO A 173 16.88 0.98 -10.25
C PRO A 173 16.84 -0.01 -9.09
N VAL A 174 17.69 -1.03 -9.16
CA VAL A 174 17.96 -1.94 -8.04
C VAL A 174 18.60 -1.09 -6.94
N GLN A 175 17.82 -0.23 -6.28
CA GLN A 175 18.19 0.34 -5.01
C GLN A 175 18.27 -0.86 -4.10
N ALA A 176 19.53 -1.14 -3.73
CA ALA A 176 19.95 -2.20 -2.85
C ALA A 176 18.79 -2.59 -1.96
N ARG A 177 18.27 -3.81 -2.19
CA ARG A 177 17.63 -4.62 -1.14
C ARG A 177 18.33 -4.18 0.13
N TRP A 178 17.61 -3.57 1.08
CA TRP A 178 18.20 -3.15 2.35
C TRP A 178 18.98 -4.34 2.90
N GLN A 179 20.26 -4.39 2.57
CA GLN A 179 21.26 -5.09 3.30
C GLN A 179 21.36 -4.15 4.48
N ALA A 180 20.98 -4.65 5.66
CA ALA A 180 21.44 -4.04 6.89
C ALA A 180 22.89 -3.61 6.64
N PRO A 181 23.29 -2.38 7.00
CA PRO A 181 24.63 -1.90 6.70
C PRO A 181 25.58 -3.02 7.13
N THR A 182 26.19 -3.72 6.18
CA THR A 182 27.43 -4.41 6.45
C THR A 182 28.32 -3.23 6.77
N ALA A 183 28.44 -2.95 8.07
CA ALA A 183 29.43 -2.05 8.57
C ALA A 183 30.69 -2.40 7.78
N PRO A 184 31.43 -1.42 7.23
CA PRO A 184 32.77 -1.72 6.78
C PRO A 184 33.39 -2.52 7.91
N ALA A 185 34.04 -3.64 7.59
CA ALA A 185 34.92 -4.30 8.53
C ALA A 185 35.99 -3.25 8.86
N GLN A 186 35.65 -2.34 9.77
CA GLN A 186 36.59 -1.63 10.57
C GLN A 186 37.40 -2.77 11.17
N ASP A 187 38.71 -2.66 11.02
CA ASP A 187 39.68 -3.32 11.88
C ASP A 187 39.32 -2.95 13.32
N VAL A 188 38.30 -3.60 13.87
CA VAL A 188 38.00 -3.60 15.28
C VAL A 188 39.17 -4.36 15.86
N PRO A 189 40.06 -3.73 16.65
CA PRO A 189 41.17 -4.42 17.27
C PRO A 189 40.59 -5.64 18.01
N PRO A 190 41.23 -6.82 17.92
CA PRO A 190 40.74 -8.00 18.60
C PRO A 190 40.49 -7.63 20.07
N PRO A 191 39.31 -7.99 20.60
CA PRO A 191 38.94 -7.56 21.93
C PRO A 191 39.96 -8.06 22.94
N PRO A 192 40.31 -7.24 23.95
CA PRO A 192 41.31 -7.62 24.94
C PRO A 192 40.90 -8.91 25.66
N ASP A 193 41.88 -9.77 25.91
CA ASP A 193 41.69 -11.05 26.58
C ASP A 193 40.98 -10.84 27.93
N GLY A 194 39.77 -11.43 28.04
CA GLY A 194 38.85 -11.24 29.18
C GLY A 194 37.43 -10.79 28.81
N TRP A 195 37.16 -10.47 27.54
CA TRP A 195 35.84 -10.03 27.06
C TRP A 195 34.84 -11.19 26.90
N ALA A 196 34.30 -11.70 28.00
CA ALA A 196 33.11 -12.55 27.98
C ALA A 196 31.88 -11.67 27.73
N ALA A 197 31.56 -11.41 26.46
CA ALA A 197 30.39 -10.65 26.07
C ALA A 197 29.11 -11.41 26.46
N SER A 198 28.41 -10.94 27.49
CA SER A 198 27.04 -11.38 27.78
C SER A 198 26.08 -10.40 27.11
N ALA A 199 24.94 -10.87 26.60
CA ALA A 199 23.92 -9.98 26.01
C ALA A 199 22.87 -9.63 27.06
N CYS A 200 22.46 -8.36 27.11
CA CYS A 200 21.37 -7.95 27.99
C CYS A 200 20.07 -8.66 27.57
N PRO A 201 19.37 -9.37 28.47
CA PRO A 201 18.17 -10.13 28.12
C PRO A 201 16.98 -9.24 27.75
N GLN A 202 16.99 -7.95 28.14
CA GLN A 202 15.87 -7.04 27.86
C GLN A 202 16.01 -6.28 26.54
N CYS A 203 17.22 -5.86 26.16
CA CYS A 203 17.42 -5.00 24.98
C CYS A 203 18.39 -5.57 23.92
N GLY A 204 19.00 -6.72 24.21
CA GLY A 204 19.93 -7.41 23.29
C GLY A 204 21.29 -6.73 23.12
N GLN A 205 21.59 -5.68 23.90
CA GLN A 205 22.89 -5.00 23.83
C GLN A 205 23.99 -5.88 24.44
N SER A 206 25.14 -5.95 23.78
CA SER A 206 26.37 -6.54 24.31
C SER A 206 26.82 -5.75 25.55
N VAL A 207 26.98 -6.45 26.66
CA VAL A 207 27.41 -5.91 27.95
C VAL A 207 28.66 -6.64 28.40
N SER A 208 29.60 -5.89 28.99
CA SER A 208 30.78 -6.50 29.61
C SER A 208 30.36 -7.30 30.85
N GLY A 209 31.09 -8.36 31.19
CA GLY A 209 30.77 -9.21 32.34
C GLY A 209 30.78 -8.51 33.71
N ASP A 210 31.33 -7.29 33.78
CA ASP A 210 31.55 -6.55 35.02
C ASP A 210 30.50 -5.48 35.32
N VAL A 211 29.57 -5.18 34.39
CA VAL A 211 28.56 -4.14 34.61
C VAL A 211 27.35 -4.66 35.38
N MET A 212 26.91 -3.89 36.39
CA MET A 212 25.73 -4.19 37.23
C MET A 212 24.41 -3.82 36.53
N PHE A 213 24.44 -2.82 35.64
CA PHE A 213 23.28 -2.31 34.91
C PHE A 213 23.59 -2.18 33.41
N CYS A 214 22.58 -2.42 32.58
CA CYS A 214 22.69 -2.17 31.15
C CYS A 214 22.63 -0.66 30.87
N GLU A 215 23.66 -0.13 30.21
CA GLU A 215 23.77 1.30 29.89
C GLU A 215 22.65 1.82 28.98
N LYS A 216 22.03 0.93 28.18
CA LYS A 216 20.98 1.33 27.23
C LYS A 216 19.58 1.34 27.83
N CYS A 217 19.24 0.35 28.65
CA CYS A 217 17.87 0.19 29.16
C CYS A 217 17.75 0.25 30.68
N GLY A 218 18.86 0.38 31.41
CA GLY A 218 18.87 0.41 32.88
C GLY A 218 18.57 -0.94 33.55
N PHE A 219 18.45 -2.03 32.77
CA PHE A 219 18.16 -3.36 33.33
C PHE A 219 19.32 -3.86 34.18
N ARG A 220 19.01 -4.41 35.37
CA ARG A 220 20.00 -4.94 36.30
C ARG A 220 20.44 -6.35 35.86
N LEU A 221 21.73 -6.53 35.58
CA LEU A 221 22.27 -7.75 34.98
C LEU A 221 22.73 -8.79 36.03
N LYS A 222 23.16 -8.32 37.20
CA LYS A 222 23.50 -9.17 38.36
C LYS A 222 22.46 -9.00 39.46
N PRO A 223 22.00 -10.08 40.11
CA PRO A 223 21.01 -10.02 41.19
C PRO A 223 21.42 -9.13 42.37
#